data_AF-A0A8D9HL92-F1
#
_entry.id   AF-A0A8D9HL92-F1
#
_cell.length_a   1.000
_cell.length_b   1.000
_cell.length_c   1.000
_cell.angle_alpha   90.00
_cell.angle_beta   90.00
_cell.angle_gamma   90.00
#
_symmetry.space_group_name_H-M   'P 1'
#
loop_
_entity.id
_entity.type
_entity.pdbx_description
1 polymer ?
#
loop_
_entity_poly.entity_id
_entity_poly.type
_entity_poly.pdbx_seq_one_letter_code
_entity_poly.pdbx_strand_id
1 'polypeptide(L)'
;MTIDDQSHLKKEGENSTNPKINRYWIQRYDLFSRYDEGIQIDEEGWYSVTHEEIAIKHAERCRGKVVIDCFAGVGGNTIQFAKVSSSVIAIDIDPMKVQMAMNNANVYGVANHVDFVVGDFFSLAPSLKGDVSFLSPPWGGPNYCKVESFKMDMLQPRDGYSLFKIVQSITPNIIMYLPKNVDLAQLEELASLSSPPLTLEIEESCIGGKMIAITAYFSRNAA
;
A
#
# COMPACT_ATOMS: atom_id res chain seq x y z
N MET A 1 3.68 -26.99 -24.86
CA MET A 1 3.63 -26.60 -23.44
C MET A 1 5.05 -26.64 -22.92
N THR A 2 5.58 -25.48 -22.56
CA THR A 2 6.91 -25.37 -21.95
C THR A 2 6.85 -25.83 -20.49
N ILE A 3 8.02 -26.05 -19.86
CA ILE A 3 8.10 -26.37 -18.42
C ILE A 3 7.49 -25.23 -17.59
N ASP A 4 7.65 -23.99 -18.04
CA ASP A 4 7.09 -22.80 -17.40
C ASP A 4 5.55 -22.79 -17.47
N ASP A 5 4.95 -23.12 -18.62
CA ASP A 5 3.49 -23.22 -18.78
C ASP A 5 2.88 -24.24 -17.80
N GLN A 6 3.55 -25.39 -17.61
CA GLN A 6 3.07 -26.44 -16.70
C GLN A 6 3.20 -26.03 -15.24
N SER A 7 4.27 -25.30 -14.88
CA SER A 7 4.45 -24.77 -13.52
C SER A 7 3.43 -23.69 -13.17
N HIS A 8 3.06 -22.85 -14.15
CA HIS A 8 2.06 -21.80 -13.99
C HIS A 8 0.68 -22.39 -13.74
N LEU A 9 0.23 -23.31 -14.61
CA LEU A 9 -1.07 -23.99 -14.50
C LEU A 9 -1.20 -24.75 -13.16
N LYS A 10 -0.11 -25.36 -12.69
CA LYS A 10 -0.09 -26.05 -11.40
C LYS A 10 -0.29 -25.06 -10.23
N LYS A 11 0.38 -23.91 -10.27
CA LYS A 11 0.28 -22.86 -9.24
C LYS A 11 -1.12 -22.22 -9.19
N GLU A 12 -1.77 -22.05 -10.35
CA GLU A 12 -3.18 -21.59 -10.39
C GLU A 12 -4.14 -22.61 -9.77
N GLY A 13 -3.96 -23.89 -10.09
CA GLY A 13 -4.72 -24.98 -9.47
C GLY A 13 -4.55 -25.02 -7.94
N GLU A 14 -3.33 -24.81 -7.45
CA GLU A 14 -3.02 -24.72 -6.01
C GLU A 14 -3.67 -23.48 -5.36
N ASN A 15 -3.60 -22.30 -5.98
CA ASN A 15 -4.23 -21.08 -5.45
C ASN A 15 -5.76 -21.19 -5.42
N SER A 16 -6.35 -21.78 -6.45
CA SER A 16 -7.79 -21.99 -6.55
C SER A 16 -8.34 -22.97 -5.51
N THR A 17 -7.50 -23.84 -4.95
CA THR A 17 -7.91 -24.84 -3.95
C THR A 17 -7.41 -24.52 -2.54
N ASN A 18 -6.46 -23.59 -2.38
CA ASN A 18 -5.96 -23.16 -1.08
C ASN A 18 -7.03 -22.33 -0.33
N PRO A 19 -7.58 -22.82 0.80
CA PRO A 19 -8.66 -22.14 1.51
C PRO A 19 -8.25 -20.77 2.09
N LYS A 20 -6.95 -20.50 2.27
CA LYS A 20 -6.46 -19.19 2.74
C LYS A 20 -6.47 -18.13 1.62
N ILE A 21 -6.24 -18.56 0.38
CA ILE A 21 -5.99 -17.67 -0.77
C ILE A 21 -7.20 -17.63 -1.73
N ASN A 22 -7.99 -18.70 -1.81
CA ASN A 22 -9.08 -18.86 -2.79
C ASN A 22 -10.00 -17.62 -2.88
N ARG A 23 -10.38 -17.03 -1.74
CA ARG A 23 -11.23 -15.82 -1.72
C ARG A 23 -10.60 -14.60 -2.41
N TYR A 24 -9.27 -14.50 -2.39
CA TYR A 24 -8.50 -13.45 -3.04
C TYR A 24 -8.22 -13.79 -4.50
N TRP A 25 -7.93 -15.07 -4.79
CA TRP A 25 -7.75 -15.59 -6.14
C TRP A 25 -8.95 -15.32 -7.06
N ILE A 26 -10.18 -15.47 -6.54
CA ILE A 26 -11.40 -15.17 -7.29
C ILE A 26 -11.49 -13.68 -7.67
N GLN A 27 -10.92 -12.81 -6.84
CA GLN A 27 -10.86 -11.35 -7.03
C GLN A 27 -9.58 -10.88 -7.73
N ARG A 28 -8.77 -11.78 -8.30
CA ARG A 28 -7.44 -11.42 -8.82
C ARG A 28 -7.47 -10.30 -9.85
N TYR A 29 -8.53 -10.18 -10.66
CA TYR A 29 -8.70 -9.09 -11.63
C TYR A 29 -9.13 -7.77 -10.98
N ASP A 30 -9.73 -7.80 -9.80
CA ASP A 30 -10.02 -6.61 -9.00
C ASP A 30 -8.75 -6.11 -8.26
N LEU A 31 -7.82 -7.02 -7.97
CA LEU A 31 -6.50 -6.70 -7.39
C LEU A 31 -5.54 -6.16 -8.46
N PHE A 32 -5.50 -6.82 -9.63
CA PHE A 32 -4.76 -6.39 -10.81
C PHE A 32 -5.55 -6.69 -12.07
N SER A 33 -6.03 -5.65 -12.76
CA SER A 33 -6.77 -5.78 -14.02
C SER A 33 -5.99 -6.54 -15.10
N ARG A 34 -4.65 -6.46 -15.07
CA ARG A 34 -3.72 -7.14 -15.99
C ARG A 34 -3.13 -8.44 -15.43
N TYR A 35 -3.83 -9.11 -14.52
CA TYR A 35 -3.32 -10.30 -13.81
C TYR A 35 -2.68 -11.35 -14.74
N ASP A 36 -3.39 -11.72 -15.81
CA ASP A 36 -2.94 -12.78 -16.75
C ASP A 36 -1.77 -12.36 -17.65
N GLU A 37 -1.31 -11.11 -17.57
CA GLU A 37 -0.19 -10.59 -18.37
C GLU A 37 1.17 -10.76 -17.68
N GLY A 38 1.24 -11.62 -16.64
CA GLY A 38 2.47 -11.97 -15.94
C GLY A 38 2.63 -11.32 -14.57
N ILE A 39 1.52 -10.98 -13.90
CA ILE A 39 1.55 -10.45 -12.53
C ILE A 39 2.05 -11.51 -11.55
N GLN A 40 2.89 -11.08 -10.61
CA GLN A 40 3.48 -11.91 -9.55
C GLN A 40 2.96 -11.46 -8.19
N ILE A 41 2.39 -12.41 -7.44
CA ILE A 41 1.87 -12.23 -6.09
C ILE A 41 2.28 -13.45 -5.25
N ASP A 42 2.82 -13.20 -4.06
CA ASP A 42 3.12 -14.21 -3.05
C ASP A 42 1.96 -14.37 -2.04
N GLU A 43 2.09 -15.29 -1.08
CA GLU A 43 1.01 -15.58 -0.11
C GLU A 43 0.53 -14.33 0.63
N GLU A 44 1.46 -13.46 1.04
CA GLU A 44 1.11 -12.21 1.72
C GLU A 44 0.50 -11.17 0.78
N GLY A 45 1.02 -11.03 -0.43
CA GLY A 45 0.50 -10.09 -1.42
C GLY A 45 -0.99 -10.28 -1.69
N TRP A 46 -1.48 -11.53 -1.66
CA TRP A 46 -2.90 -11.83 -1.88
C TRP A 46 -3.85 -11.15 -0.89
N TYR A 47 -3.44 -10.97 0.37
CA TYR A 47 -4.28 -10.34 1.38
C TYR A 47 -3.87 -8.91 1.73
N SER A 48 -2.68 -8.48 1.33
CA SER A 48 -2.14 -7.15 1.63
C SER A 48 -2.23 -6.16 0.46
N VAL A 49 -2.33 -6.64 -0.79
CA VAL A 49 -2.41 -5.73 -1.94
C VAL A 49 -3.74 -4.97 -1.94
N THR A 50 -3.67 -3.66 -2.14
CA THR A 50 -4.84 -2.80 -2.30
C THR A 50 -5.54 -3.11 -3.61
N HIS A 51 -6.88 -3.23 -3.59
CA HIS A 51 -7.68 -3.36 -4.82
C HIS A 51 -7.38 -2.20 -5.79
N GLU A 52 -7.30 -2.51 -7.08
CA GLU A 52 -6.81 -1.60 -8.09
C GLU A 52 -7.61 -0.29 -8.14
N GLU A 53 -8.94 -0.36 -7.99
CA GLU A 53 -9.82 0.81 -7.98
C GLU A 53 -9.52 1.77 -6.82
N ILE A 54 -9.19 1.25 -5.64
CA ILE A 54 -8.84 2.06 -4.47
C ILE A 54 -7.44 2.67 -4.67
N ALA A 55 -6.48 1.89 -5.17
CA ALA A 55 -5.15 2.37 -5.48
C ALA A 55 -5.17 3.51 -6.52
N ILE A 56 -6.08 3.46 -7.51
CA ILE A 56 -6.30 4.55 -8.47
C ILE A 56 -6.77 5.83 -7.74
N LYS A 57 -7.73 5.73 -6.81
CA LYS A 57 -8.21 6.88 -6.03
C LYS A 57 -7.11 7.53 -5.19
N HIS A 58 -6.26 6.72 -4.55
CA HIS A 58 -5.08 7.22 -3.85
C HIS A 58 -4.14 7.97 -4.81
N ALA A 59 -3.90 7.40 -5.99
CA ALA A 59 -2.99 7.98 -6.97
C ALA A 59 -3.47 9.32 -7.52
N GLU A 60 -4.77 9.49 -7.74
CA GLU A 60 -5.35 10.76 -8.19
C GLU A 60 -5.01 11.95 -7.27
N ARG A 61 -4.86 11.71 -5.96
CA ARG A 61 -4.44 12.71 -4.97
C ARG A 61 -2.97 13.11 -5.09
N CYS A 62 -2.19 12.38 -5.88
CA CYS A 62 -0.73 12.49 -5.99
C CYS A 62 -0.27 12.98 -7.38
N ARG A 63 -1.17 13.47 -8.23
CA ARG A 63 -0.85 13.89 -9.60
C ARG A 63 0.29 14.91 -9.65
N GLY A 64 1.32 14.61 -10.44
CA GLY A 64 2.49 15.49 -10.62
C GLY A 64 3.36 15.69 -9.38
N LYS A 65 3.31 14.75 -8.41
CA LYS A 65 4.09 14.78 -7.17
C LYS A 65 5.22 13.75 -7.19
N VAL A 66 6.22 13.91 -6.33
CA VAL A 66 7.16 12.83 -5.97
C VAL A 66 6.55 12.05 -4.81
N VAL A 67 6.19 10.79 -5.03
CA VAL A 67 5.54 9.95 -4.02
C VAL A 67 6.54 8.97 -3.43
N ILE A 68 6.53 8.82 -2.10
CA ILE A 68 7.26 7.77 -1.41
C ILE A 68 6.23 6.72 -0.98
N ASP A 69 6.26 5.56 -1.61
CA ASP A 69 5.51 4.38 -1.16
C ASP A 69 6.38 3.64 -0.13
N CYS A 70 6.09 3.87 1.15
CA CYS A 70 6.97 3.46 2.25
C CYS A 70 6.95 1.95 2.53
N PHE A 71 5.93 1.24 2.06
CA PHE A 71 5.69 -0.19 2.28
C PHE A 71 5.07 -0.80 1.02
N ALA A 72 5.85 -0.84 -0.07
CA ALA A 72 5.35 -1.04 -1.43
C ALA A 72 4.74 -2.44 -1.68
N GLY A 73 5.16 -3.45 -0.93
CA GLY A 73 4.73 -4.83 -1.12
C GLY A 73 4.97 -5.29 -2.57
N VAL A 74 3.94 -5.87 -3.19
CA VAL A 74 3.98 -6.30 -4.60
C VAL A 74 3.65 -5.18 -5.60
N GLY A 75 3.60 -3.92 -5.15
CA GLY A 75 3.53 -2.74 -6.00
C GLY A 75 2.13 -2.26 -6.40
N GLY A 76 1.06 -2.71 -5.74
CA GLY A 76 -0.32 -2.33 -6.08
C GLY A 76 -0.56 -0.81 -6.14
N ASN A 77 -0.22 -0.09 -5.07
CA ASN A 77 -0.33 1.38 -5.03
C ASN A 77 0.77 2.05 -5.86
N THR A 78 2.03 1.61 -5.72
CA THR A 78 3.18 2.06 -6.52
C THR A 78 2.87 2.16 -8.02
N ILE A 79 2.24 1.14 -8.61
CA ILE A 79 1.88 1.12 -10.03
C ILE A 79 0.91 2.25 -10.38
N GLN A 80 -0.10 2.50 -9.56
CA GLN A 80 -1.07 3.56 -9.84
C GLN A 80 -0.47 4.93 -9.60
N PHE A 81 0.37 5.11 -8.56
CA PHE A 81 1.13 6.34 -8.37
C PHE A 81 1.99 6.66 -9.59
N ALA A 82 2.71 5.67 -10.11
CA ALA A 82 3.61 5.83 -11.26
C ALA A 82 2.90 6.27 -12.56
N LYS A 83 1.59 6.04 -12.68
CA LYS A 83 0.81 6.48 -13.85
C LYS A 83 0.52 7.98 -13.86
N VAL A 84 0.50 8.64 -12.70
CA VAL A 84 0.00 10.03 -12.56
C VAL A 84 0.95 10.97 -11.83
N SER A 85 1.88 10.43 -11.05
CA SER A 85 2.89 11.16 -10.28
C SER A 85 4.10 11.50 -11.17
N SER A 86 4.93 12.45 -10.74
CA SER A 86 6.17 12.78 -11.46
C SER A 86 7.22 11.67 -11.35
N SER A 87 7.34 11.06 -10.17
CA SER A 87 8.16 9.88 -9.89
C SER A 87 7.69 9.21 -8.60
N VAL A 88 8.07 7.95 -8.41
CA VAL A 88 7.75 7.17 -7.20
C VAL A 88 9.03 6.57 -6.64
N ILE A 89 9.23 6.64 -5.33
CA ILE A 89 10.23 5.85 -4.60
C ILE A 89 9.47 4.73 -3.90
N ALA A 90 9.65 3.50 -4.35
CA ALA A 90 8.94 2.33 -3.82
C ALA A 90 9.88 1.51 -2.93
N ILE A 91 9.58 1.47 -1.63
CA ILE A 91 10.43 0.87 -0.61
C ILE A 91 9.74 -0.36 -0.04
N ASP A 92 10.46 -1.48 0.00
CA ASP A 92 10.07 -2.61 0.83
C ASP A 92 11.32 -3.24 1.46
N ILE A 93 11.17 -3.79 2.66
CA ILE A 93 12.26 -4.46 3.37
C ILE A 93 12.58 -5.82 2.75
N ASP A 94 11.59 -6.46 2.13
CA ASP A 94 11.76 -7.77 1.52
C ASP A 94 12.20 -7.63 0.04
N PRO A 95 13.40 -8.12 -0.32
CA PRO A 95 13.88 -8.06 -1.71
C PRO A 95 12.96 -8.78 -2.70
N MET A 96 12.24 -9.83 -2.27
CA MET A 96 11.31 -10.55 -3.14
C MET A 96 10.07 -9.71 -3.46
N LYS A 97 9.58 -8.90 -2.51
CA LYS A 97 8.51 -7.93 -2.73
C LYS A 97 8.90 -6.89 -3.75
N VAL A 98 10.08 -6.30 -3.59
CA VAL A 98 10.62 -5.32 -4.54
C VAL A 98 10.78 -5.92 -5.94
N GLN A 99 11.27 -7.16 -6.05
CA GLN A 99 11.40 -7.84 -7.34
C GLN A 99 10.04 -8.07 -8.02
N MET A 100 9.01 -8.48 -7.25
CA MET A 100 7.63 -8.62 -7.76
C MET A 100 7.02 -7.27 -8.13
N ALA A 101 7.21 -6.23 -7.31
CA ALA A 101 6.74 -4.88 -7.62
C ALA A 101 7.35 -4.33 -8.92
N MET A 102 8.64 -4.57 -9.15
CA MET A 102 9.32 -4.22 -10.39
C MET A 102 8.76 -5.00 -11.59
N ASN A 103 8.54 -6.31 -11.47
CA ASN A 103 7.90 -7.11 -12.50
C ASN A 103 6.50 -6.56 -12.82
N ASN A 104 5.67 -6.34 -11.79
CA ASN A 104 4.30 -5.89 -11.96
C ASN A 104 4.25 -4.49 -12.57
N ALA A 105 5.16 -3.58 -12.19
CA ALA A 105 5.28 -2.27 -12.84
C ALA A 105 5.71 -2.36 -14.31
N ASN A 106 6.53 -3.35 -14.69
CA ASN A 106 6.86 -3.61 -16.09
C ASN A 106 5.65 -4.10 -16.87
N VAL A 107 4.84 -5.01 -16.30
CA VAL A 107 3.57 -5.44 -16.91
C VAL A 107 2.71 -4.21 -17.22
N TYR A 108 2.56 -3.29 -16.25
CA TYR A 108 1.79 -2.05 -16.42
C TYR A 108 2.48 -0.97 -17.27
N GLY A 109 3.73 -1.15 -17.68
CA GLY A 109 4.49 -0.21 -18.52
C GLY A 109 4.96 1.05 -17.80
N VAL A 110 5.05 1.04 -16.47
CA VAL A 110 5.35 2.23 -15.65
C VAL A 110 6.65 2.11 -14.83
N ALA A 111 7.38 0.99 -14.95
CA ALA A 111 8.59 0.75 -14.17
C ALA A 111 9.65 1.87 -14.28
N ASN A 112 9.77 2.53 -15.44
CA ASN A 112 10.71 3.64 -15.65
C ASN A 112 10.38 4.92 -14.87
N HIS A 113 9.24 4.98 -14.19
CA HIS A 113 8.83 6.09 -13.32
C HIS A 113 9.04 5.78 -11.83
N VAL A 114 9.64 4.63 -11.51
CA VAL A 114 9.75 4.12 -10.14
C VAL A 114 11.20 3.79 -9.80
N ASP A 115 11.69 4.39 -8.73
CA ASP A 115 12.93 4.00 -8.06
C ASP A 115 12.61 2.91 -7.02
N PHE A 116 12.94 1.67 -7.33
CA PHE A 116 12.74 0.51 -6.46
C PHE A 116 13.88 0.36 -5.47
N VAL A 117 13.57 0.34 -4.17
CA VAL A 117 14.56 0.29 -3.09
C VAL A 117 14.26 -0.87 -2.14
N VAL A 118 15.22 -1.79 -2.01
CA VAL A 118 15.21 -2.79 -0.94
C VAL A 118 15.80 -2.16 0.31
N GLY A 119 15.02 -2.03 1.37
CA GLY A 119 15.53 -1.52 2.63
C GLY A 119 14.46 -1.27 3.69
N ASP A 120 14.92 -1.09 4.92
CA ASP A 120 14.07 -0.65 6.01
C ASP A 120 13.72 0.83 5.85
N PHE A 121 12.43 1.12 5.63
CA PHE A 121 11.92 2.49 5.54
C PHE A 121 12.37 3.38 6.71
N PHE A 122 12.35 2.86 7.95
CA PHE A 122 12.72 3.67 9.11
C PHE A 122 14.18 4.10 9.10
N SER A 123 15.05 3.26 8.54
CA SER A 123 16.47 3.55 8.37
C SER A 123 16.73 4.52 7.21
N LEU A 124 15.90 4.47 6.16
CA LEU A 124 16.03 5.31 4.97
C LEU A 124 15.38 6.71 5.15
N ALA A 125 14.35 6.81 5.97
CA ALA A 125 13.52 8.01 6.15
C ALA A 125 14.30 9.33 6.27
N PRO A 126 15.41 9.44 7.04
CA PRO A 126 16.15 10.69 7.16
C PRO A 126 16.77 11.23 5.86
N SER A 127 16.94 10.36 4.85
CA SER A 127 17.54 10.68 3.56
C SER A 127 16.52 10.92 2.43
N LEU A 128 15.26 10.57 2.66
CA LEU A 128 14.21 10.64 1.65
C LEU A 128 13.72 12.08 1.47
N LYS A 129 13.34 12.40 0.25
CA LYS A 129 12.68 13.67 -0.11
C LYS A 129 11.57 13.37 -1.10
N GLY A 130 10.36 13.80 -0.77
CA GLY A 130 9.17 13.61 -1.59
C GLY A 130 8.09 14.58 -1.18
N ASP A 131 7.12 14.78 -2.06
CA ASP A 131 5.99 15.66 -1.79
C ASP A 131 4.93 14.97 -0.94
N VAL A 132 4.74 13.65 -1.13
CA VAL A 132 3.72 12.83 -0.46
C VAL A 132 4.32 11.51 0.01
N SER A 133 4.00 11.11 1.24
CA SER A 133 4.33 9.78 1.76
C SER A 133 3.07 8.94 1.89
N PHE A 134 3.05 7.78 1.21
CA PHE A 134 1.99 6.80 1.32
C PHE A 134 2.39 5.67 2.27
N LEU A 135 1.52 5.40 3.26
CA LEU A 135 1.74 4.44 4.33
C LEU A 135 0.69 3.35 4.25
N SER A 136 1.11 2.14 3.86
CA SER A 136 0.33 0.91 3.99
C SER A 136 1.13 -0.15 4.77
N PRO A 137 1.50 0.14 6.04
CA PRO A 137 2.28 -0.79 6.85
C PRO A 137 1.53 -2.11 7.10
N PRO A 138 2.22 -3.20 7.47
CA PRO A 138 1.58 -4.45 7.85
C PRO A 138 0.56 -4.30 9.01
N TRP A 139 -0.65 -4.83 8.80
CA TRP A 139 -1.73 -4.81 9.80
C TRP A 139 -1.78 -6.06 10.68
N GLY A 140 -0.80 -6.97 10.57
CA GLY A 140 -0.82 -8.29 11.23
C GLY A 140 -1.60 -9.36 10.46
N GLY A 141 -1.79 -9.17 9.15
CA GLY A 141 -2.49 -10.10 8.26
C GLY A 141 -3.99 -10.20 8.54
N PRO A 142 -4.71 -11.17 7.94
CA PRO A 142 -6.17 -11.22 7.96
C PRO A 142 -6.84 -11.30 9.34
N ASN A 143 -6.08 -11.53 10.41
CA ASN A 143 -6.57 -11.58 11.77
C ASN A 143 -6.85 -10.19 12.39
N TYR A 144 -6.46 -9.08 11.74
CA TYR A 144 -6.76 -7.72 12.20
C TYR A 144 -8.28 -7.49 12.43
N CYS A 145 -9.14 -8.23 11.71
CA CYS A 145 -10.58 -8.12 11.83
C CYS A 145 -11.17 -8.80 13.08
N LYS A 146 -10.36 -9.51 13.87
CA LYS A 146 -10.78 -10.16 15.12
C LYS A 146 -10.77 -9.21 16.32
N VAL A 147 -10.12 -8.05 16.19
CA VAL A 147 -10.22 -6.99 17.20
C VAL A 147 -11.37 -6.05 16.86
N GLU A 148 -12.08 -5.60 17.87
CA GLU A 148 -13.21 -4.68 17.70
C GLU A 148 -12.75 -3.30 17.22
N SER A 149 -11.68 -2.79 17.82
CA SER A 149 -11.04 -1.52 17.48
C SER A 149 -9.55 -1.75 17.27
N PHE A 150 -9.08 -1.51 16.04
CA PHE A 150 -7.67 -1.59 15.68
C PHE A 150 -6.97 -0.30 16.12
N LYS A 151 -6.03 -0.43 17.05
CA LYS A 151 -5.32 0.71 17.62
C LYS A 151 -4.00 0.97 16.90
N MET A 152 -3.54 2.22 16.91
CA MET A 152 -2.30 2.60 16.20
C MET A 152 -1.05 1.89 16.74
N ASP A 153 -1.03 1.46 18.00
CA ASP A 153 0.06 0.65 18.60
C ASP A 153 0.14 -0.77 18.03
N MET A 154 -0.92 -1.25 17.36
CA MET A 154 -0.93 -2.57 16.72
C MET A 154 -0.20 -2.60 15.38
N LEU A 155 0.11 -1.44 14.79
CA LEU A 155 0.87 -1.37 13.55
C LEU A 155 2.29 -1.93 13.73
N GLN A 156 2.79 -2.55 12.67
CA GLN A 156 4.14 -3.11 12.59
C GLN A 156 4.87 -2.48 11.40
N PRO A 157 6.22 -2.44 11.38
CA PRO A 157 7.16 -2.90 12.41
C PRO A 157 7.28 -1.99 13.64
N ARG A 158 6.66 -0.80 13.61
CA ARG A 158 6.59 0.15 14.71
C ARG A 158 5.17 0.66 14.86
N ASP A 159 4.87 1.15 16.06
CA ASP A 159 3.58 1.78 16.33
C ASP A 159 3.32 2.98 15.40
N GLY A 160 2.04 3.25 15.18
CA GLY A 160 1.57 4.27 14.27
C GLY A 160 1.98 5.69 14.66
N TYR A 161 2.16 6.00 15.95
CA TYR A 161 2.60 7.32 16.39
C TYR A 161 4.07 7.55 16.06
N SER A 162 4.92 6.56 16.34
CA SER A 162 6.33 6.57 15.95
C SER A 162 6.51 6.65 14.43
N LEU A 163 5.74 5.84 13.69
CA LEU A 163 5.74 5.88 12.22
C LEU A 163 5.34 7.26 11.70
N PHE A 164 4.22 7.81 12.19
CA PHE A 164 3.71 9.11 11.76
C PHE A 164 4.71 10.25 12.04
N LYS A 165 5.36 10.24 13.20
CA LYS A 165 6.40 11.22 13.55
C LYS A 165 7.59 11.16 12.60
N ILE A 166 8.04 9.97 12.22
CA ILE A 166 9.14 9.79 11.27
C ILE A 166 8.73 10.34 9.90
N VAL A 167 7.53 10.01 9.43
CA VAL A 167 7.06 10.42 8.10
C VAL A 167 6.84 11.94 8.02
N GLN A 168 6.36 12.57 9.08
CA GLN A 168 6.26 14.03 9.17
C GLN A 168 7.61 14.75 9.00
N SER A 169 8.73 14.11 9.33
CA SER A 169 10.05 14.70 9.09
C SER A 169 10.43 14.77 7.61
N ILE A 170 9.74 14.01 6.76
CA ILE A 170 9.91 13.97 5.31
C ILE A 170 8.97 14.98 4.64
N THR A 171 7.67 14.88 4.93
CA THR A 171 6.63 15.73 4.32
C THR A 171 5.40 15.84 5.23
N PRO A 172 4.67 16.97 5.23
CA PRO A 172 3.38 17.09 5.89
C PRO A 172 2.23 16.40 5.14
N ASN A 173 2.41 16.02 3.86
CA ASN A 173 1.36 15.38 3.08
C ASN A 173 1.48 13.86 3.20
N ILE A 174 0.59 13.25 3.96
CA ILE A 174 0.67 11.84 4.35
C ILE A 174 -0.65 11.16 4.01
N ILE A 175 -0.59 10.01 3.37
CA ILE A 175 -1.76 9.16 3.11
C ILE A 175 -1.57 7.87 3.88
N MET A 176 -2.48 7.53 4.79
CA MET A 176 -2.43 6.28 5.54
C MET A 176 -3.59 5.37 5.13
N TYR A 177 -3.26 4.20 4.58
CA TYR A 177 -4.21 3.13 4.29
C TYR A 177 -4.26 2.14 5.45
N LEU A 178 -5.43 2.03 6.07
CA LEU A 178 -5.59 1.43 7.39
C LEU A 178 -6.77 0.44 7.44
N PRO A 179 -6.76 -0.49 8.42
CA PRO A 179 -7.88 -1.37 8.67
C PRO A 179 -9.20 -0.61 8.84
N LYS A 180 -10.30 -1.17 8.31
CA LYS A 180 -11.64 -0.59 8.42
C LYS A 180 -12.17 -0.39 9.85
N ASN A 181 -11.56 -1.06 10.82
CA ASN A 181 -11.89 -0.99 12.24
C ASN A 181 -10.88 -0.14 13.02
N VAL A 182 -10.07 0.69 12.35
CA VAL A 182 -9.12 1.59 13.00
C VAL A 182 -9.84 2.59 13.91
N ASP A 183 -9.23 2.92 15.04
CA ASP A 183 -9.72 3.96 15.93
C ASP A 183 -9.54 5.35 15.32
N LEU A 184 -10.64 5.94 14.86
CA LEU A 184 -10.65 7.26 14.22
C LEU A 184 -10.20 8.38 15.17
N ALA A 185 -10.44 8.25 16.49
CA ALA A 185 -10.00 9.26 17.45
C ALA A 185 -8.47 9.35 17.53
N GLN A 186 -7.76 8.23 17.33
CA GLN A 186 -6.30 8.24 17.27
C GLN A 186 -5.78 8.92 16.00
N LEU A 187 -6.53 8.91 14.89
CA LEU A 187 -6.17 9.64 13.68
C LEU A 187 -6.31 11.15 13.88
N GLU A 188 -7.40 11.59 14.53
CA GLU A 188 -7.60 12.99 14.93
C GLU A 188 -6.51 13.47 15.89
N GLU A 189 -6.10 12.60 16.82
CA GLU A 189 -4.99 12.87 17.74
C GLU A 189 -3.68 13.08 16.96
N LEU A 190 -3.34 12.21 16.00
CA LEU A 190 -2.13 12.37 15.16
C LEU A 190 -2.12 13.72 14.42
N ALA A 191 -3.26 14.12 13.85
CA ALA A 191 -3.40 15.39 13.14
C ALA A 191 -3.20 16.59 14.09
N SER A 192 -3.82 16.54 15.27
CA SER A 192 -3.78 17.65 16.26
C SER A 192 -2.44 17.79 16.98
N LEU A 193 -1.73 16.69 17.26
CA LEU A 193 -0.42 16.69 17.91
C LEU A 193 0.73 17.11 16.98
N SER A 194 0.47 17.18 15.67
CA SER A 194 1.45 17.70 14.71
C SER A 194 1.72 19.19 14.94
N SER A 195 2.94 19.65 14.62
CA SER A 195 3.31 21.06 14.79
C SER A 195 3.87 21.65 13.48
N PRO A 196 3.12 22.54 12.80
CA PRO A 196 1.74 22.94 13.09
C PRO A 196 0.75 21.76 12.91
N PRO A 197 -0.46 21.84 13.50
CA PRO A 197 -1.49 20.82 13.30
C PRO A 197 -1.78 20.59 11.82
N LEU A 198 -2.01 19.33 11.46
CA LEU A 198 -2.38 18.94 10.10
C LEU A 198 -3.90 18.88 9.99
N THR A 199 -4.42 19.11 8.78
CA THR A 199 -5.80 18.74 8.45
C THR A 199 -5.91 17.24 8.26
N LEU A 200 -7.05 16.68 8.61
CA LEU A 200 -7.39 15.27 8.42
C LEU A 200 -8.67 15.16 7.60
N GLU A 201 -8.59 14.42 6.50
CA GLU A 201 -9.74 13.94 5.73
C GLU A 201 -9.77 12.41 5.81
N ILE A 202 -10.94 11.84 6.11
CA ILE A 202 -11.14 10.39 6.25
C ILE A 202 -12.05 9.93 5.11
N GLU A 203 -11.61 8.90 4.38
CA GLU A 203 -12.36 8.27 3.30
C GLU A 203 -12.58 6.79 3.60
N GLU A 204 -13.82 6.32 3.42
CA GLU A 204 -14.15 4.90 3.48
C GLU A 204 -13.82 4.23 2.14
N SER A 205 -12.91 3.26 2.18
CA SER A 205 -12.58 2.43 1.02
C SER A 205 -13.57 1.26 0.92
N CYS A 206 -14.47 1.33 -0.06
CA CYS A 206 -15.54 0.35 -0.28
C CYS A 206 -15.35 -0.46 -1.56
N ILE A 207 -15.60 -1.78 -1.48
CA ILE A 207 -15.69 -2.70 -2.63
C ILE A 207 -17.05 -3.38 -2.59
N GLY A 208 -17.82 -3.32 -3.67
CA GLY A 208 -19.16 -3.91 -3.75
C GLY A 208 -20.12 -3.42 -2.66
N GLY A 209 -20.01 -2.14 -2.26
CA GLY A 209 -20.82 -1.53 -1.20
C GLY A 209 -20.41 -1.91 0.23
N LYS A 210 -19.32 -2.66 0.41
CA LYS A 210 -18.79 -3.04 1.73
C LYS A 210 -17.49 -2.30 2.00
N MET A 211 -17.42 -1.62 3.15
CA MET A 211 -16.18 -1.02 3.63
C MET A 211 -15.13 -2.10 3.94
N ILE A 212 -13.96 -1.97 3.33
CA ILE A 212 -12.83 -2.89 3.51
C ILE A 212 -11.65 -2.25 4.24
N ALA A 213 -11.51 -0.93 4.16
CA ALA A 213 -10.44 -0.15 4.78
C ALA A 213 -10.87 1.31 5.01
N ILE A 214 -10.05 2.05 5.74
CA ILE A 214 -10.12 3.51 5.88
C ILE A 214 -8.84 4.10 5.27
N THR A 215 -8.98 5.20 4.52
CA THR A 215 -7.85 6.02 4.08
C THR A 215 -7.90 7.36 4.79
N ALA A 216 -6.82 7.71 5.48
CA ALA A 216 -6.65 9.00 6.15
C ALA A 216 -5.66 9.86 5.37
N TYR A 217 -6.09 11.06 4.96
CA TYR A 217 -5.28 12.03 4.28
C TYR A 217 -4.93 13.17 5.24
N PHE A 218 -3.63 13.34 5.49
CA PHE A 218 -3.08 14.42 6.28
C PHE A 218 -2.38 15.41 5.36
N SER A 219 -2.56 16.70 5.62
CA SER A 219 -1.86 17.76 4.89
C SER A 219 -1.75 19.02 5.74
N ARG A 220 -0.88 19.94 5.34
CA ARG A 220 -0.94 21.30 5.89
C ARG A 220 -2.09 22.03 5.20
N ASN A 221 -2.84 22.81 5.98
CA ASN A 221 -3.68 23.86 5.41
C ASN A 221 -2.84 24.68 4.42
N ALA A 222 -3.35 24.87 3.21
CA ALA A 222 -2.81 25.90 2.34
C ALA A 222 -2.98 27.23 3.08
N ALA A 223 -1.86 27.83 3.49
CA ALA A 223 -1.84 29.19 4.01
C ALA A 223 -2.23 30.19 2.92
#